data_AF-A0A938MVF3-F1
#
_entry.id   AF-A0A938MVF3-F1
#
_cell.length_a   1.000
_cell.length_b   1.000
_cell.length_c   1.000
_cell.angle_alpha   90.00
_cell.angle_beta   90.00
_cell.angle_gamma   90.00
#
_symmetry.space_group_name_H-M   'P 1'
#
loop_
_entity.id
_entity.type
_entity.pdbx_description
1 polymer ?
#
loop_
_entity_poly.entity_id
_entity_poly.type
_entity_poly.pdbx_seq_one_letter_code
_entity_poly.pdbx_strand_id
1 'polypeptide(L)'
;SQSAPEYLYFPSTGKYRRTFDLPDGWRARARRVELDLGHLWAIGEVWLNGHSLGVVWTRPFRVDCTSALRDGSNELVVEVVGTWHNRLVGEARGAVPRWTKTNIHQSQRGLGRDLQSGPWKNLDIMEAGLFGPVRLLPLAVQPME
;
A
#
# COMPACT_ATOMS: atom_id res chain seq x y z
N SER A 1 -12.46 -11.00 -5.16
CA SER A 1 -11.72 -11.90 -6.06
C SER A 1 -11.32 -13.13 -5.26
N GLN A 2 -11.65 -14.33 -5.74
CA GLN A 2 -11.41 -15.60 -5.06
C GLN A 2 -9.91 -15.82 -4.88
N SER A 3 -9.44 -15.97 -3.63
CA SER A 3 -8.02 -16.14 -3.31
C SER A 3 -7.62 -17.61 -3.38
N ALA A 4 -6.94 -18.00 -4.46
CA ALA A 4 -6.16 -19.23 -4.44
C ALA A 4 -5.05 -19.12 -3.36
N PRO A 5 -4.75 -20.18 -2.59
CA PRO A 5 -3.85 -20.15 -1.43
C PRO A 5 -2.42 -19.66 -1.75
N GLU A 6 -2.04 -19.73 -3.01
CA GLU A 6 -0.78 -19.24 -3.57
C GLU A 6 -0.58 -17.72 -3.41
N TYR A 7 -1.63 -16.89 -3.50
CA TYR A 7 -1.54 -15.42 -3.35
C TYR A 7 -1.02 -14.97 -1.98
N LEU A 8 -1.22 -15.79 -0.94
CA LEU A 8 -0.75 -15.48 0.41
C LEU A 8 0.79 -15.46 0.50
N TYR A 9 1.47 -16.15 -0.41
CA TYR A 9 2.92 -16.36 -0.40
C TYR A 9 3.65 -15.67 -1.55
N PHE A 10 2.97 -14.87 -2.37
CA PHE A 10 3.67 -14.04 -3.35
C PHE A 10 4.36 -12.86 -2.66
N PRO A 11 5.49 -12.35 -3.22
CA PRO A 11 5.95 -11.02 -2.87
C PRO A 11 4.78 -10.09 -3.10
N SER A 12 4.39 -9.32 -2.08
CA SER A 12 3.11 -8.62 -2.05
C SER A 12 3.12 -7.35 -2.91
N THR A 13 3.51 -7.49 -4.17
CA THR A 13 3.39 -6.46 -5.18
C THR A 13 2.00 -6.53 -5.77
N GLY A 14 1.21 -5.48 -5.56
CA GLY A 14 -0.18 -5.40 -5.99
C GLY A 14 -0.47 -4.06 -6.64
N LYS A 15 -0.99 -4.07 -7.87
CA LYS A 15 -1.43 -2.86 -8.56
C LYS A 15 -2.95 -2.72 -8.45
N TYR A 16 -3.39 -1.73 -7.68
CA TYR A 16 -4.79 -1.39 -7.47
C TYR A 16 -5.16 -0.24 -8.40
N ARG A 17 -6.25 -0.40 -9.16
CA ARG A 17 -6.78 0.64 -10.04
C ARG A 17 -8.25 0.88 -9.71
N ARG A 18 -8.64 2.14 -9.61
CA ARG A 18 -10.04 2.53 -9.42
C ARG A 18 -10.34 3.88 -10.07
N THR A 19 -11.46 3.95 -10.77
CA THR A 19 -12.03 5.21 -11.24
C THR A 19 -13.06 5.70 -10.23
N PHE A 20 -13.10 7.01 -10.01
CA PHE A 20 -14.09 7.67 -9.16
C PHE A 20 -14.46 9.04 -9.72
N ASP A 21 -15.69 9.48 -9.46
CA ASP A 21 -16.18 10.78 -9.89
C ASP A 21 -16.27 11.74 -8.70
N LEU A 22 -15.83 12.97 -8.92
CA LEU A 22 -16.03 14.04 -7.95
C LEU A 22 -17.40 14.70 -8.14
N PRO A 23 -18.11 15.03 -7.05
CA PRO A 23 -19.31 15.85 -7.13
C PRO A 23 -19.01 17.24 -7.71
N ASP A 24 -19.97 17.81 -8.42
CA ASP A 24 -19.85 19.14 -9.02
C ASP A 24 -19.49 20.20 -7.97
N GLY A 25 -18.48 21.01 -8.28
CA GLY A 25 -17.99 22.08 -7.41
C GLY A 25 -17.28 21.60 -6.14
N TRP A 26 -17.04 20.29 -5.96
CA TRP A 26 -16.30 19.78 -4.79
C TRP A 26 -14.87 20.31 -4.75
N ARG A 27 -14.17 20.25 -5.88
CA ARG A 27 -12.76 20.69 -6.00
C ARG A 27 -12.61 22.19 -5.75
N ALA A 28 -13.55 22.99 -6.24
CA ALA A 28 -13.53 24.45 -6.07
C ALA A 28 -13.58 24.90 -4.59
N ARG A 29 -14.05 24.02 -3.68
CA ARG A 29 -14.12 24.30 -2.24
C ARG A 29 -12.81 23.99 -1.50
N ALA A 30 -11.82 23.39 -2.16
CA ALA A 30 -10.57 22.98 -1.55
C ALA A 30 -9.38 23.72 -2.18
N ARG A 31 -8.56 24.37 -1.34
CA ARG A 31 -7.32 25.02 -1.80
C ARG A 31 -6.18 24.01 -2.01
N ARG A 32 -6.19 22.95 -1.21
CA ARG A 32 -5.24 21.83 -1.26
C ARG A 32 -5.99 20.54 -0.94
N VAL A 33 -5.64 19.45 -1.62
CA VAL A 33 -6.23 18.13 -1.41
C VAL A 33 -5.12 17.10 -1.24
N GLU A 34 -5.18 16.35 -0.15
CA GLU A 34 -4.32 15.19 0.07
C GLU A 34 -5.10 13.91 -0.20
N LEU A 35 -4.47 12.94 -0.86
CA LEU A 35 -4.95 11.57 -0.95
C LEU A 35 -4.36 10.78 0.22
N ASP A 36 -5.21 10.30 1.13
CA ASP A 36 -4.86 9.44 2.25
C ASP A 36 -5.13 7.99 1.86
N LEU A 37 -4.08 7.16 1.84
CA LEU A 37 -4.20 5.73 1.54
C LEU A 37 -4.68 4.89 2.73
N GLY A 38 -4.82 5.48 3.91
CA GLY A 38 -5.25 4.79 5.11
C GLY A 38 -4.20 3.77 5.58
N HIS A 39 -4.62 2.53 5.78
CA HIS A 39 -3.71 1.45 6.13
C HIS A 39 -3.09 0.82 4.87
N LEU A 40 -1.76 0.92 4.80
CA LEU A 40 -0.92 0.39 3.74
C LEU A 40 0.22 -0.43 4.37
N TRP A 41 0.56 -1.56 3.76
CA TRP A 41 1.82 -2.26 4.03
C TRP A 41 2.45 -2.75 2.71
N ALA A 42 3.69 -2.37 2.35
CA ALA A 42 4.66 -1.55 3.09
C ALA A 42 4.93 -0.18 2.42
N ILE A 43 5.14 -0.17 1.11
CA ILE A 43 5.44 1.03 0.31
C ILE A 43 4.42 1.12 -0.82
N GLY A 44 3.97 2.34 -1.13
CA GLY A 44 3.00 2.59 -2.19
C GLY A 44 3.48 3.66 -3.14
N GLU A 45 3.53 3.37 -4.44
CA GLU A 45 3.66 4.39 -5.47
C GLU A 45 2.27 4.76 -6.00
N VAL A 46 2.02 6.05 -6.14
CA VAL A 46 0.68 6.58 -6.40
C VAL A 46 0.67 7.35 -7.71
N TRP A 47 -0.33 7.09 -8.54
CA TRP A 47 -0.63 7.86 -9.74
C TRP A 47 -2.09 8.28 -9.77
N LEU A 48 -2.34 9.52 -10.18
CA LEU A 48 -3.67 10.04 -10.42
C LEU A 48 -3.76 10.60 -11.83
N ASN A 49 -4.70 10.10 -12.62
CA ASN A 49 -4.92 10.50 -14.00
C ASN A 49 -3.65 10.40 -14.86
N GLY A 50 -2.83 9.37 -14.63
CA GLY A 50 -1.55 9.14 -15.30
C GLY A 50 -0.37 9.97 -14.76
N HIS A 51 -0.58 10.87 -13.79
CA HIS A 51 0.49 11.66 -13.17
C HIS A 51 0.99 10.97 -11.91
N SER A 52 2.31 10.77 -11.80
CA SER A 52 2.91 10.27 -10.55
C SER A 52 2.77 11.33 -9.45
N LEU A 53 2.27 10.90 -8.29
CA LEU A 53 2.19 11.69 -7.05
C LEU A 53 3.32 11.33 -6.08
N GLY A 54 4.20 10.40 -6.47
CA GLY A 54 5.34 9.94 -5.69
C GLY A 54 5.09 8.66 -4.88
N VAL A 55 6.07 8.35 -4.03
CA VAL A 55 6.13 7.13 -3.21
C VAL A 55 5.88 7.46 -1.75
N VAL A 56 4.96 6.74 -1.12
CA VAL A 56 4.71 6.76 0.33
C VAL A 56 5.28 5.52 0.99
N TRP A 57 6.05 5.72 2.06
CA TRP A 57 6.77 4.63 2.74
C TRP A 57 6.74 4.74 4.27
N THR A 58 6.19 5.83 4.81
CA THR A 58 5.99 6.03 6.25
C THR A 58 4.64 6.69 6.52
N ARG A 59 4.11 6.49 7.73
CA ARG A 59 2.85 7.11 8.16
C ARG A 59 3.06 8.60 8.44
N PRO A 60 2.04 9.46 8.19
CA PRO A 60 0.79 9.14 7.49
C PRO A 60 1.03 8.89 5.98
N PHE A 61 0.35 7.90 5.40
CA PHE A 61 0.49 7.53 3.99
C PHE A 61 -0.31 8.47 3.09
N ARG A 62 0.16 9.72 2.99
CA ARG A 62 -0.52 10.80 2.27
C ARG A 62 0.34 11.39 1.17
N VAL A 63 -0.31 11.80 0.08
CA VAL A 63 0.32 12.54 -1.01
C VAL A 63 -0.54 13.73 -1.41
N ASP A 64 0.08 14.83 -1.81
CA ASP A 64 -0.63 15.94 -2.42
C ASP A 64 -1.13 15.52 -3.80
N CYS A 65 -2.43 15.68 -4.05
CA CYS A 65 -3.04 15.36 -5.34
C CYS A 65 -3.70 16.59 -6.01
N THR A 66 -3.48 17.79 -5.47
CA THR A 66 -4.21 19.01 -5.83
C THR A 66 -4.13 19.35 -7.33
N SER A 67 -2.93 19.22 -7.91
CA SER A 67 -2.67 19.55 -9.30
C SER A 67 -3.15 18.49 -10.30
N ALA A 68 -3.17 17.22 -9.87
CA ALA A 68 -3.53 16.09 -10.73
C ALA A 68 -5.04 15.78 -10.72
N LEU A 69 -5.77 16.23 -9.70
CA LEU A 69 -7.20 16.02 -9.54
C LEU A 69 -8.00 16.85 -10.55
N ARG A 70 -9.03 16.24 -11.16
CA ARG A 70 -9.90 16.84 -12.18
C ARG A 70 -11.35 16.85 -11.71
N ASP A 71 -12.16 17.78 -12.22
CA ASP A 71 -13.61 17.71 -12.02
C ASP A 71 -14.18 16.51 -12.79
N GLY A 72 -15.23 15.88 -12.25
CA GLY A 72 -15.78 14.64 -12.78
C GLY A 72 -14.85 13.44 -12.55
N SER A 73 -14.54 12.70 -13.62
CA SER A 73 -13.91 11.38 -13.52
C SER A 73 -12.39 11.42 -13.32
N ASN A 74 -11.91 10.61 -12.37
CA ASN A 74 -10.51 10.48 -12.01
C ASN A 74 -10.09 9.00 -11.93
N GLU A 75 -8.96 8.64 -12.53
CA GLU A 75 -8.36 7.31 -12.38
C GLU A 75 -7.24 7.34 -11.34
N LEU A 76 -7.42 6.60 -10.24
CA LEU A 76 -6.39 6.34 -9.25
C LEU A 76 -5.74 4.99 -9.51
N VAL A 77 -4.41 4.98 -9.51
CA VAL A 77 -3.58 3.77 -9.51
C VAL A 77 -2.66 3.82 -8.30
N VAL A 78 -2.63 2.75 -7.52
CA VAL A 78 -1.69 2.56 -6.41
C VAL A 78 -0.98 1.24 -6.61
N GLU A 79 0.33 1.28 -6.75
CA GLU A 79 1.17 0.09 -6.76
C GLU A 79 1.78 -0.07 -5.37
N VAL A 80 1.40 -1.15 -4.69
CA VAL A 80 1.94 -1.50 -3.39
C VAL A 80 3.05 -2.49 -3.59
N VAL A 81 4.20 -2.24 -2.98
CA VAL A 81 5.31 -3.18 -2.89
C VAL A 81 5.50 -3.52 -1.41
N GLY A 82 5.45 -4.81 -1.07
CA GLY A 82 5.81 -5.25 0.27
C GLY A 82 7.07 -6.10 0.29
N THR A 83 7.23 -6.86 1.37
CA THR A 83 8.50 -7.54 1.67
C THR A 83 8.49 -8.99 1.18
N TRP A 84 9.67 -9.61 1.19
CA TRP A 84 9.84 -11.04 0.91
C TRP A 84 9.34 -11.97 2.04
N HIS A 85 8.83 -11.44 3.16
CA HIS A 85 8.46 -12.22 4.35
C HIS A 85 7.54 -13.40 4.00
N ASN A 86 6.38 -13.12 3.43
CA ASN A 86 5.40 -14.17 3.08
C ASN A 86 5.99 -15.17 2.10
N ARG A 87 6.79 -14.69 1.13
CA ARG A 87 7.44 -15.56 0.16
C ARG A 87 8.42 -16.53 0.80
N LEU A 88 9.28 -16.05 1.70
CA LEU A 88 10.26 -16.87 2.41
C LEU A 88 9.57 -17.88 3.35
N VAL A 89 8.49 -17.46 4.02
CA VAL A 89 7.65 -18.36 4.83
C VAL A 89 7.05 -19.48 3.97
N GLY A 90 6.47 -19.14 2.81
CA GLY A 90 5.85 -20.10 1.90
C GLY A 90 6.86 -21.10 1.33
N GLU A 91 8.01 -20.63 0.85
CA GLU A 91 9.08 -21.49 0.33
C GLU A 91 9.67 -22.40 1.42
N ALA A 92 9.80 -21.91 2.65
CA ALA A 92 10.30 -22.72 3.77
C ALA A 92 9.29 -23.79 4.24
N ARG A 93 7.98 -23.55 4.04
CA ARG A 93 6.91 -24.51 4.30
C ARG A 93 6.68 -25.49 3.14
N GLY A 94 7.31 -25.26 1.98
CA GLY A 94 7.03 -26.02 0.76
C GLY A 94 5.66 -25.72 0.16
N ALA A 95 5.01 -24.62 0.55
CA ALA A 95 3.69 -24.22 0.07
C ALA A 95 3.74 -23.61 -1.34
N VAL A 96 4.91 -23.13 -1.77
CA VAL A 96 5.17 -22.60 -3.11
C VAL A 96 6.53 -23.07 -3.63
N PRO A 97 6.77 -23.12 -4.96
CA PRO A 97 8.07 -23.48 -5.52
C PRO A 97 9.16 -22.54 -5.04
N ARG A 98 10.41 -23.00 -4.90
CA ARG A 98 11.53 -22.13 -4.51
C ARG A 98 12.02 -21.29 -5.69
N TRP A 99 11.94 -19.97 -5.57
CA TRP A 99 12.49 -18.98 -6.51
C TRP A 99 13.56 -18.11 -5.86
N THR A 100 13.48 -17.88 -4.56
CA THR A 100 14.45 -17.03 -3.86
C THR A 100 15.80 -17.73 -3.71
N LYS A 101 16.87 -16.94 -3.82
CA LYS A 101 18.25 -17.35 -3.50
C LYS A 101 18.77 -16.40 -2.43
N THR A 102 18.93 -16.89 -1.19
CA THR A 102 19.37 -16.08 -0.05
C THR A 102 20.16 -16.93 0.94
N ASN A 103 21.11 -16.31 1.64
CA ASN A 103 21.83 -16.88 2.77
C ASN A 103 21.12 -16.64 4.12
N ILE A 104 19.95 -15.98 4.10
CA ILE A 104 19.16 -15.66 5.29
C ILE A 104 18.17 -16.80 5.53
N HIS A 105 18.46 -17.66 6.51
CA HIS A 105 17.64 -18.85 6.83
C HIS A 105 16.61 -18.65 7.96
N GLN A 106 16.64 -17.49 8.61
CA GLN A 106 15.76 -17.13 9.70
C GLN A 106 15.46 -15.63 9.69
N SER A 107 14.30 -15.25 10.22
CA SER A 107 13.94 -13.86 10.45
C SER A 107 14.48 -13.37 11.80
N GLN A 108 14.80 -12.08 11.87
CA GLN A 108 15.05 -11.35 13.12
C GLN A 108 14.09 -10.17 13.25
N ARG A 109 12.91 -10.26 12.62
CA ARG A 109 11.91 -9.18 12.59
C ARG A 109 11.15 -9.08 13.91
N GLY A 110 10.97 -7.84 14.36
CA GLY A 110 10.04 -7.47 15.44
C GLY A 110 10.71 -7.31 16.80
N LEU A 111 9.98 -6.70 17.73
CA LEU A 111 10.33 -6.53 19.14
C LEU A 111 9.05 -6.79 19.97
N GLY A 112 9.18 -7.41 21.14
CA GLY A 112 8.03 -7.65 22.02
C GLY A 112 7.02 -8.65 21.45
N ARG A 113 5.73 -8.31 21.46
CA ARG A 113 4.63 -9.22 21.04
C ARG A 113 4.56 -9.48 19.53
N ASP A 114 5.17 -8.62 18.73
CA ASP A 114 5.22 -8.76 17.26
C ASP A 114 6.50 -9.48 16.79
N LEU A 115 7.23 -10.11 17.71
CA LEU A 115 8.47 -10.84 17.41
C LEU A 115 8.18 -12.02 16.50
N GLN A 116 8.58 -11.89 15.23
CA GLN A 116 8.63 -12.96 14.26
C GLN A 116 10.09 -13.30 13.99
N SER A 117 10.78 -13.76 15.03
CA SER A 117 12.17 -14.21 14.94
C SER A 117 12.26 -15.73 15.01
N GLY A 118 13.13 -16.30 14.18
CA GLY A 118 13.34 -17.74 14.08
C GLY A 118 13.23 -18.26 12.64
N PRO A 119 13.25 -19.59 12.47
CA PRO A 119 13.23 -20.21 11.15
C PRO A 119 11.97 -19.84 10.37
N TRP A 120 12.12 -19.47 9.09
CA TRP A 120 11.03 -18.98 8.23
C TRP A 120 9.77 -19.86 8.24
N LYS A 121 9.93 -21.19 8.27
CA LYS A 121 8.80 -22.15 8.29
C LYS A 121 7.87 -22.00 9.50
N ASN A 122 8.39 -21.48 10.60
CA ASN A 122 7.68 -21.35 11.88
C ASN A 122 7.00 -19.97 12.05
N LEU A 123 7.17 -19.05 11.11
CA LEU A 123 6.67 -17.68 11.24
C LEU A 123 5.30 -17.52 10.58
N ASP A 124 4.46 -16.64 11.12
CA ASP A 124 3.17 -16.33 10.54
C ASP A 124 3.30 -15.53 9.25
N ILE A 125 2.33 -15.71 8.35
CA ILE A 125 2.21 -14.81 7.20
C ILE A 125 1.76 -13.44 7.69
N MET A 126 2.18 -12.41 6.98
CA MET A 126 1.82 -11.03 7.26
C MET A 126 0.77 -10.53 6.30
N GLU A 127 -0.10 -9.66 6.79
CA GLU A 127 -0.91 -8.82 5.94
C GLU A 127 0.00 -7.91 5.09
N ALA A 128 -0.26 -7.87 3.79
CA ALA A 128 0.40 -6.93 2.88
C ALA A 128 -0.57 -6.46 1.79
N GLY A 129 -0.48 -5.18 1.42
CA GLY A 129 -1.37 -4.57 0.44
C GLY A 129 -1.94 -3.21 0.87
N LEU A 130 -2.93 -2.75 0.11
CA LEU A 130 -3.70 -1.54 0.36
C LEU A 130 -5.01 -1.90 1.07
N PHE A 131 -5.09 -1.64 2.37
CA PHE A 131 -6.26 -1.95 3.20
C PHE A 131 -7.22 -0.77 3.31
N GLY A 132 -6.72 0.44 3.16
CA GLY A 132 -7.54 1.65 3.22
C GLY A 132 -8.00 1.99 4.65
N PRO A 133 -9.09 2.74 4.80
CA PRO A 133 -9.87 3.36 3.72
C PRO A 133 -9.07 4.41 2.96
N VAL A 134 -9.22 4.44 1.63
CA VAL A 134 -8.62 5.48 0.77
C VAL A 134 -9.56 6.67 0.70
N ARG A 135 -9.06 7.88 0.98
CA ARG A 135 -9.87 9.10 1.13
C ARG A 135 -9.20 10.31 0.50
N LEU A 136 -10.02 11.23 -0.01
CA LEU A 136 -9.59 12.59 -0.33
C LEU A 136 -9.83 13.48 0.88
N LEU A 137 -8.78 14.18 1.32
CA LEU A 137 -8.81 15.10 2.45
C LEU A 137 -8.65 16.53 1.93
N PRO A 138 -9.74 17.30 1.83
CA PRO A 138 -9.66 18.71 1.50
C PRO A 138 -9.09 19.46 2.71
N LEU A 139 -7.98 20.15 2.52
CA LEU A 139 -7.35 21.00 3.54
C LEU A 139 -7.83 22.45 3.34
N ALA A 140 -8.58 22.95 4.33
CA ALA A 140 -8.94 24.36 4.42
C ALA A 140 -7.73 25.18 4.89
N VAL A 141 -7.67 26.44 4.47
CA VAL A 141 -6.70 27.42 4.99
C VAL A 141 -7.00 27.60 6.48
N GLN A 142 -6.07 27.27 7.38
CA GLN A 142 -6.11 27.89 8.70
C GLN A 142 -5.95 29.40 8.47
N PRO A 143 -6.86 30.25 8.94
CA PRO A 143 -6.58 31.67 8.99
C PRO A 143 -5.29 31.82 9.80
N MET A 144 -4.28 32.45 9.21
CA MET A 144 -3.12 32.92 9.96
C MET A 144 -3.65 34.00 10.89
N GLU A 145 -3.66 33.72 12.20
CA GLU A 145 -3.88 34.75 13.22
C GLU A 145 -2.79 35.83 13.18
#